data_AF-A0A8H3E0X8-F1
#
_entry.id   AF-A0A8H3E0X8-F1
#
_cell.length_a   1.000
_cell.length_b   1.000
_cell.length_c   1.000
_cell.angle_alpha   90.00
_cell.angle_beta   90.00
_cell.angle_gamma   90.00
#
_symmetry.space_group_name_H-M   'P 1'
#
loop_
_entity.id
_entity.type
_entity.pdbx_description
1 polymer ?
#
loop_
_entity_poly.entity_id
_entity_poly.type
_entity_poly.pdbx_seq_one_letter_code
_entity_poly.pdbx_strand_id
1 'polypeptide(L)'
;MLQGTGQHQTPESKPSIILHRDEHGVEDITNTFKILYASVIDGPFHFEPAILISALRISTAYNFPGLRDYTVRELEKASLGPIQRIQIAREFDLKSWEVPAYSELSKREAALTQEEAQILGVSAFTMIAQAREKEILKRGMVLGKQELKEEIKLGHEKIKKKREEERARKMAQLRAKLKA
;
A
#
# COMPACT_ATOMS: atom_id res chain seq x y z
N MET A 1 -9.98 -69.73 1.81
CA MET A 1 -8.78 -70.16 2.55
C MET A 1 -7.60 -69.77 1.68
N LEU A 2 -6.77 -68.79 2.04
CA LEU A 2 -5.76 -68.88 3.09
C LEU A 2 -5.66 -67.54 3.85
N GLN A 3 -5.75 -67.64 5.17
CA GLN A 3 -5.37 -66.58 6.10
C GLN A 3 -3.84 -66.50 6.17
N GLY A 4 -3.30 -65.29 6.24
CA GLY A 4 -1.90 -65.02 6.45
C GLY A 4 -1.74 -63.70 7.20
N THR A 5 -1.88 -63.79 8.51
CA THR A 5 -1.64 -62.73 9.51
C THR A 5 -0.19 -62.27 9.50
N GLY A 6 0.01 -60.97 9.61
CA GLY A 6 1.32 -60.35 9.84
C GLY A 6 1.19 -58.91 10.30
N GLN A 7 0.54 -58.70 11.46
CA GLN A 7 0.70 -57.45 12.20
C GLN A 7 2.14 -57.35 12.66
N HIS A 8 2.94 -56.49 12.03
CA HIS A 8 4.20 -56.06 12.61
C HIS A 8 3.94 -54.79 13.42
N GLN A 9 3.66 -54.98 14.71
CA GLN A 9 3.78 -53.94 15.71
C GLN A 9 5.28 -53.66 15.90
N THR A 10 5.76 -52.52 15.42
CA THR A 10 7.10 -52.01 15.76
C THR A 10 7.06 -51.41 17.17
N PRO A 11 8.01 -51.77 18.06
CA PRO A 11 8.04 -51.29 19.43
C PRO A 11 8.61 -49.86 19.49
N GLU A 12 7.96 -49.00 20.28
CA GLU A 12 8.38 -47.65 20.68
C GLU A 12 8.61 -46.62 19.54
N SER A 13 7.55 -46.29 18.80
CA SER A 13 7.52 -45.02 18.08
C SER A 13 7.38 -43.88 19.12
N LYS A 14 8.46 -43.12 19.34
CA LYS A 14 8.35 -41.83 20.05
C LYS A 14 7.19 -41.04 19.44
N PRO A 15 6.30 -40.43 20.25
CA PRO A 15 5.25 -39.58 19.70
C PRO A 15 5.93 -38.50 18.84
N SER A 16 5.74 -38.60 17.53
CA SER A 16 6.30 -37.68 16.55
C SER A 16 5.15 -36.97 15.88
N ILE A 17 5.20 -35.64 15.92
CA ILE A 17 4.23 -34.79 15.23
C ILE A 17 4.87 -34.46 13.88
N ILE A 18 4.26 -34.93 12.80
CA ILE A 18 4.67 -34.59 11.44
C ILE A 18 3.96 -33.29 11.09
N LEU A 19 4.72 -32.19 11.10
CA LEU A 19 4.24 -30.89 10.68
C LEU A 19 4.54 -30.72 9.19
N HIS A 20 3.52 -30.37 8.41
CA HIS A 20 3.69 -30.00 7.02
C HIS A 20 4.61 -28.78 6.95
N ARG A 21 5.70 -28.87 6.19
CA ARG A 21 6.74 -27.84 6.12
C ARG A 21 6.91 -27.38 4.68
N ASP A 22 6.70 -26.09 4.45
CA ASP A 22 7.23 -25.38 3.29
C ASP A 22 8.65 -24.86 3.60
N GLU A 23 9.19 -23.97 2.76
CA GLU A 23 10.51 -23.38 2.95
C GLU A 23 10.65 -22.53 4.23
N HIS A 24 9.54 -22.04 4.79
CA HIS A 24 9.51 -21.15 5.97
C HIS A 24 8.99 -21.83 7.25
N GLY A 25 8.54 -23.08 7.17
CA GLY A 25 7.77 -23.72 8.24
C GLY A 25 8.42 -23.74 9.63
N VAL A 26 9.76 -23.81 9.76
CA VAL A 26 10.40 -23.76 11.09
C VAL A 26 10.18 -22.40 11.76
N GLU A 27 10.42 -21.32 11.03
CA GLU A 27 10.20 -19.96 11.53
C GLU A 27 8.72 -19.72 11.81
N ASP A 28 7.85 -20.17 10.90
CA ASP A 28 6.41 -19.98 11.05
C ASP A 28 5.86 -20.68 12.29
N ILE A 29 6.31 -21.91 12.55
CA ILE A 29 5.97 -22.65 13.78
C ILE A 29 6.51 -21.91 14.99
N THR A 30 7.80 -21.54 15.02
CA THR A 30 8.42 -20.85 16.15
C THR A 30 7.70 -19.53 16.47
N ASN A 31 7.36 -18.74 15.47
CA ASN A 31 6.62 -17.49 15.63
C ASN A 31 5.19 -17.73 16.12
N THR A 32 4.51 -18.76 15.61
CA THR A 32 3.18 -19.14 16.07
C THR A 32 3.18 -19.53 17.54
N PHE A 33 4.20 -20.28 17.99
CA PHE A 33 4.33 -20.65 19.40
C PHE A 33 4.49 -19.44 20.32
N LYS A 34 5.15 -18.34 19.88
CA LYS A 34 5.21 -17.10 20.69
C LYS A 34 3.81 -16.58 21.02
N ILE A 35 2.88 -16.62 20.06
CA ILE A 35 1.49 -16.20 20.27
C ILE A 35 0.76 -17.19 21.19
N LEU A 36 0.90 -18.50 20.93
CA LEU A 36 0.22 -19.52 21.72
C LEU A 36 0.68 -19.53 23.19
N TYR A 37 1.97 -19.38 23.44
CA TYR A 37 2.50 -19.30 24.82
C TYR A 37 2.13 -17.99 25.51
N ALA A 38 2.12 -16.87 24.78
CA ALA A 38 1.67 -15.60 25.35
C ALA A 38 0.22 -15.68 25.85
N SER A 39 -0.65 -16.44 25.17
CA SER A 39 -2.04 -16.63 25.60
C SER A 39 -2.23 -17.28 26.99
N VAL A 40 -1.17 -17.89 27.53
CA VAL A 40 -1.16 -18.54 28.85
C VAL A 40 -0.85 -17.55 29.98
N ILE A 41 -0.29 -16.38 29.66
CA ILE A 41 0.17 -15.38 30.64
C ILE A 41 -0.72 -14.14 30.52
N ASP A 42 -1.11 -13.53 31.65
CA ASP A 42 -1.89 -12.29 31.64
C ASP A 42 -1.04 -11.11 31.15
N GLY A 43 -1.48 -10.43 30.08
CA GLY A 43 -0.88 -9.18 29.62
C GLY A 43 -1.41 -8.70 28.27
N PRO A 44 -1.24 -7.41 27.95
CA PRO A 44 -1.37 -6.96 26.58
C PRO A 44 -0.15 -7.43 25.77
N PHE A 45 -0.39 -8.22 24.72
CA PHE A 45 0.67 -8.65 23.80
C PHE A 45 0.52 -7.94 22.47
N HIS A 46 1.63 -7.38 22.00
CA HIS A 46 1.78 -6.86 20.65
C HIS A 46 2.80 -7.71 19.93
N PHE A 47 2.47 -8.16 18.73
CA PHE A 47 3.34 -8.98 17.90
C PHE A 47 3.70 -8.23 16.63
N GLU A 48 4.96 -8.36 16.23
CA GLU A 48 5.44 -7.82 14.95
C GLU A 48 4.66 -8.45 13.78
N PRO A 49 4.44 -7.73 12.69
CA PRO A 49 3.73 -8.25 11.51
C PRO A 49 4.29 -9.58 11.00
N ALA A 50 5.61 -9.78 11.04
CA ALA A 50 6.24 -11.04 10.64
C ALA A 50 5.75 -12.23 11.48
N ILE A 51 5.60 -12.05 12.80
CA ILE A 51 5.10 -13.08 13.72
C ILE A 51 3.63 -13.39 13.42
N LEU A 52 2.84 -12.34 13.17
CA LEU A 52 1.41 -12.48 12.84
C LEU A 52 1.20 -13.18 11.49
N ILE A 53 2.01 -12.88 10.47
CA ILE A 53 1.96 -13.53 9.15
C ILE A 53 2.33 -15.02 9.29
N SER A 54 3.38 -15.34 10.03
CA SER A 54 3.74 -16.72 10.36
C SER A 54 2.59 -17.48 11.00
N ALA A 55 1.93 -16.88 12.00
CA ALA A 55 0.78 -17.47 12.65
C ALA A 55 -0.46 -17.56 11.74
N LEU A 56 -0.62 -16.62 10.80
CA LEU A 56 -1.65 -16.67 9.78
C LEU A 56 -1.43 -17.87 8.82
N ARG A 57 -0.19 -18.16 8.42
CA ARG A 57 0.16 -19.36 7.64
C ARG A 57 -0.20 -20.64 8.37
N ILE A 58 0.27 -20.79 9.61
CA ILE A 58 0.02 -22.00 10.41
C ILE A 58 -1.48 -22.15 10.69
N SER A 59 -2.17 -21.09 11.10
CA SER A 59 -3.61 -21.16 11.36
C SER A 59 -4.43 -21.50 10.12
N THR A 60 -4.00 -21.06 8.94
CA THR A 60 -4.66 -21.40 7.67
C THR A 60 -4.37 -22.84 7.27
N ALA A 61 -3.11 -23.27 7.32
CA ALA A 61 -2.69 -24.62 6.92
C ALA A 61 -3.30 -25.72 7.80
N TYR A 62 -3.45 -25.47 9.11
CA TYR A 62 -4.02 -26.42 10.06
C TYR A 62 -5.50 -26.16 10.38
N ASN A 63 -6.16 -25.26 9.63
CA ASN A 63 -7.57 -24.94 9.77
C ASN A 63 -7.99 -24.56 11.21
N PHE A 64 -7.23 -23.65 11.83
CA PHE A 64 -7.47 -23.11 13.16
C PHE A 64 -8.12 -21.70 13.08
N PRO A 65 -9.46 -21.60 13.00
CA PRO A 65 -10.16 -20.35 12.71
C PRO A 65 -9.94 -19.27 13.77
N GLY A 66 -9.90 -19.62 15.06
CA GLY A 66 -9.72 -18.63 16.13
C GLY A 66 -8.39 -17.89 16.05
N LEU A 67 -7.30 -18.59 15.74
CA LEU A 67 -5.98 -17.99 15.53
C LEU A 67 -5.92 -17.21 14.21
N ARG A 68 -6.58 -17.70 13.17
CA ARG A 68 -6.67 -16.99 11.88
C ARG A 68 -7.40 -15.65 12.05
N ASP A 69 -8.56 -15.63 12.68
CA ASP A 69 -9.34 -14.41 12.90
C ASP A 69 -8.60 -13.42 13.79
N TYR A 70 -7.88 -13.92 14.80
CA TYR A 70 -7.00 -13.10 15.63
C TYR A 70 -5.89 -12.44 14.80
N THR A 71 -5.13 -13.22 14.03
CA THR A 71 -3.99 -12.72 13.25
C THR A 71 -4.42 -11.75 12.15
N VAL A 72 -5.53 -12.03 11.44
CA VAL A 72 -6.11 -11.10 10.46
C VAL A 72 -6.45 -9.77 11.13
N ARG A 73 -7.19 -9.79 12.25
CA ARG A 73 -7.58 -8.57 12.96
C ARG A 73 -6.40 -7.75 13.46
N GLU A 74 -5.35 -8.40 13.98
CA GLU A 74 -4.16 -7.67 14.44
C GLU A 74 -3.34 -7.11 13.26
N LEU A 75 -3.29 -7.82 12.13
CA LEU A 75 -2.65 -7.31 10.91
C LEU A 75 -3.42 -6.13 10.28
N GLU A 76 -4.76 -6.07 10.40
CA GLU A 76 -5.55 -4.90 9.98
C GLU A 76 -5.23 -3.64 10.79
N LYS A 77 -4.81 -3.82 12.06
CA LYS A 77 -4.37 -2.71 12.92
C LYS A 77 -2.91 -2.34 12.69
N ALA A 78 -2.12 -3.23 12.10
CA ALA A 78 -0.71 -3.00 11.84
C ALA A 78 -0.51 -1.97 10.71
N SER A 79 0.56 -1.17 10.82
CA SER A 79 0.93 -0.20 9.79
C SER A 79 1.62 -0.89 8.61
N LEU A 80 0.83 -1.57 7.77
CA LEU A 80 1.31 -2.33 6.62
C LEU A 80 1.30 -1.49 5.34
N GLY A 81 2.44 -1.51 4.63
CA GLY A 81 2.53 -0.92 3.30
C GLY A 81 1.55 -1.57 2.32
N PRO A 82 1.13 -0.86 1.26
CA PRO A 82 0.13 -1.38 0.32
C PRO A 82 0.58 -2.66 -0.39
N ILE A 83 1.88 -2.76 -0.72
CA ILE A 83 2.45 -3.94 -1.35
C ILE A 83 2.40 -5.15 -0.42
N GLN A 84 2.76 -4.96 0.84
CA GLN A 84 2.70 -6.02 1.85
C GLN A 84 1.24 -6.50 2.06
N ARG A 85 0.28 -5.57 2.10
CA ARG A 85 -1.15 -5.92 2.17
C ARG A 85 -1.60 -6.75 0.97
N ILE A 86 -1.13 -6.44 -0.24
CA ILE A 86 -1.44 -7.23 -1.44
C ILE A 86 -0.84 -8.63 -1.37
N GLN A 87 0.41 -8.77 -0.89
CA GLN A 87 1.04 -10.09 -0.73
C GLN A 87 0.24 -10.96 0.24
N ILE A 88 -0.08 -10.42 1.43
CA ILE A 88 -0.88 -11.12 2.44
C ILE A 88 -2.27 -11.44 1.87
N ALA A 89 -2.90 -10.51 1.18
CA ALA A 89 -4.23 -10.71 0.59
C ALA A 89 -4.27 -11.88 -0.39
N ARG A 90 -3.26 -11.98 -1.27
CA ARG A 90 -3.18 -13.06 -2.25
C ARG A 90 -2.82 -14.39 -1.63
N GLU A 91 -1.92 -14.37 -0.64
CA GLU A 91 -1.49 -15.58 0.05
C GLU A 91 -2.63 -16.24 0.84
N PHE A 92 -3.52 -15.43 1.43
CA PHE A 92 -4.57 -15.90 2.34
C PHE A 92 -6.00 -15.67 1.86
N ASP A 93 -6.19 -15.36 0.56
CA ASP A 93 -7.48 -15.04 -0.08
C ASP A 93 -8.28 -13.91 0.60
N LEU A 94 -7.60 -12.87 1.11
CA LEU A 94 -8.22 -11.69 1.74
C LEU A 94 -8.50 -10.58 0.71
N LYS A 95 -9.35 -10.87 -0.28
CA LYS A 95 -9.61 -9.97 -1.44
C LYS A 95 -10.01 -8.54 -1.06
N SER A 96 -10.66 -8.35 0.09
CA SER A 96 -11.06 -7.04 0.60
C SER A 96 -9.88 -6.09 0.87
N TRP A 97 -8.67 -6.62 1.03
CA TRP A 97 -7.46 -5.83 1.31
C TRP A 97 -6.80 -5.28 0.05
N GLU A 98 -7.04 -5.87 -1.13
CA GLU A 98 -6.37 -5.46 -2.36
C GLU A 98 -6.85 -4.09 -2.86
N VAL A 99 -8.17 -3.87 -2.87
CA VAL A 99 -8.78 -2.63 -3.39
C VAL A 99 -8.23 -1.37 -2.70
N PRO A 100 -8.21 -1.26 -1.35
CA PRO A 100 -7.64 -0.10 -0.70
C PRO A 100 -6.13 0.05 -0.97
N ALA A 101 -5.38 -1.06 -1.05
CA ALA A 101 -3.96 -1.02 -1.36
C ALA A 101 -3.66 -0.52 -2.78
N TYR A 102 -4.42 -0.96 -3.79
CA TYR A 102 -4.32 -0.44 -5.16
C TYR A 102 -4.70 1.05 -5.25
N SER A 103 -5.75 1.46 -4.53
CA SER A 103 -6.12 2.88 -4.44
C SER A 103 -4.98 3.71 -3.85
N GLU A 104 -4.31 3.23 -2.82
CA GLU A 104 -3.17 3.93 -2.22
C GLU A 104 -1.98 4.02 -3.18
N LEU A 105 -1.62 2.92 -3.85
CA LEU A 105 -0.55 2.89 -4.85
C LEU A 105 -0.81 3.82 -6.03
N SER A 106 -2.06 4.00 -6.44
CA SER A 106 -2.41 4.91 -7.52
C SER A 106 -2.35 6.39 -7.13
N LYS A 107 -2.40 6.72 -5.84
CA LYS A 107 -2.38 8.11 -5.34
C LYS A 107 -1.01 8.55 -4.83
N ARG A 108 -0.14 7.61 -4.47
CA ARG A 108 1.21 7.88 -3.95
C ARG A 108 2.07 8.64 -4.97
N GLU A 109 2.84 9.63 -4.53
CA GLU A 109 3.73 10.40 -5.41
C GLU A 109 4.91 9.56 -5.94
N ALA A 110 5.55 8.80 -5.07
CA ALA A 110 6.64 7.90 -5.43
C ALA A 110 6.23 6.92 -6.55
N ALA A 111 7.13 6.75 -7.52
CA ALA A 111 6.94 5.82 -8.63
C ALA A 111 6.89 4.37 -8.13
N LEU A 112 6.23 3.50 -8.91
CA LEU A 112 6.27 2.06 -8.66
C LEU A 112 7.68 1.54 -9.00
N THR A 113 8.27 0.76 -8.10
CA THR A 113 9.56 0.13 -8.35
C THR A 113 9.41 -1.15 -9.16
N GLN A 114 10.54 -1.67 -9.66
CA GLN A 114 10.54 -2.94 -10.40
C GLN A 114 10.11 -4.10 -9.50
N GLU A 115 10.54 -4.13 -8.25
CA GLU A 115 10.20 -5.14 -7.26
C GLU A 115 8.69 -5.11 -6.95
N GLU A 116 8.13 -3.91 -6.77
CA GLU A 116 6.69 -3.73 -6.60
C GLU A 116 5.91 -4.23 -7.83
N ALA A 117 6.40 -3.96 -9.04
CA ALA A 117 5.78 -4.43 -10.28
C ALA A 117 5.76 -5.96 -10.39
N GLN A 118 6.82 -6.65 -9.95
CA GLN A 118 6.86 -8.11 -9.91
C GLN A 118 5.80 -8.67 -8.95
N ILE A 119 5.67 -8.08 -7.76
CA ILE A 119 4.67 -8.49 -6.77
C ILE A 119 3.25 -8.27 -7.29
N LEU A 120 2.99 -7.12 -7.91
CA LEU A 120 1.68 -6.77 -8.45
C LEU A 120 1.25 -7.69 -9.60
N GLY A 121 2.21 -8.09 -10.43
CA GLY A 121 1.93 -8.74 -11.71
C GLY A 121 1.40 -7.75 -12.75
N VAL A 122 1.47 -8.15 -14.02
CA VAL A 122 1.24 -7.27 -15.18
C VAL A 122 -0.13 -6.59 -15.13
N SER A 123 -1.21 -7.35 -14.86
CA SER A 123 -2.58 -6.81 -14.88
C SER A 123 -2.79 -5.70 -13.85
N ALA A 124 -2.42 -5.95 -12.59
CA ALA A 124 -2.59 -4.96 -11.53
C ALA A 124 -1.65 -3.76 -11.74
N PHE A 125 -0.42 -4.01 -12.17
CA PHE A 125 0.54 -2.95 -12.50
C PHE A 125 0.01 -2.03 -13.59
N THR A 126 -0.47 -2.56 -14.71
CA THR A 126 -1.01 -1.76 -15.83
C THR A 126 -2.22 -0.93 -15.37
N MET A 127 -3.13 -1.51 -14.60
CA MET A 127 -4.29 -0.80 -14.06
C MET A 127 -3.87 0.39 -13.18
N ILE A 128 -2.93 0.18 -12.27
CA ILE A 128 -2.43 1.23 -11.37
C ILE A 128 -1.67 2.30 -12.16
N ALA A 129 -0.83 1.90 -13.12
CA ALA A 129 -0.08 2.81 -13.97
C ALA A 129 -1.01 3.72 -14.79
N GLN A 130 -2.05 3.16 -15.41
CA GLN A 130 -3.07 3.93 -16.15
C GLN A 130 -3.82 4.92 -15.25
N ALA A 131 -4.17 4.50 -14.03
CA ALA A 131 -4.81 5.37 -13.06
C ALA A 131 -3.90 6.55 -12.67
N ARG A 132 -2.60 6.29 -12.46
CA ARG A 132 -1.59 7.30 -12.14
C ARG A 132 -1.39 8.28 -13.30
N GLU A 133 -1.22 7.77 -14.51
CA GLU A 133 -1.01 8.60 -15.71
C GLU A 133 -2.18 9.56 -15.93
N LYS A 134 -3.42 9.06 -15.81
CA LYS A 134 -4.63 9.88 -15.93
C LYS A 134 -4.66 11.01 -14.91
N GLU A 135 -4.23 10.74 -13.68
CA GLU A 135 -4.19 11.74 -12.61
C GLU A 135 -3.08 12.77 -12.84
N ILE A 136 -1.89 12.35 -13.29
CA ILE A 136 -0.78 13.24 -13.63
C ILE A 136 -1.18 14.18 -14.78
N LEU A 137 -1.79 13.65 -15.85
CA LEU A 137 -2.26 14.45 -16.98
C LEU A 137 -3.30 15.50 -16.54
N LYS A 138 -4.24 15.12 -15.68
CA LYS A 138 -5.23 16.05 -15.11
C LYS A 138 -4.55 17.17 -14.33
N ARG A 139 -3.60 16.85 -13.46
CA ARG A 139 -2.86 17.83 -12.66
C ARG A 139 -2.07 18.79 -13.55
N GLY A 140 -1.38 18.27 -14.56
CA GLY A 140 -0.65 19.08 -15.54
C GLY A 140 -1.57 20.06 -16.29
N MET A 141 -2.75 19.60 -16.74
CA MET A 141 -3.73 20.48 -17.39
C MET A 141 -4.27 21.58 -16.46
N VAL A 142 -4.48 21.28 -15.18
CA VAL A 142 -4.95 22.27 -14.19
C VAL A 142 -3.87 23.33 -13.95
N LEU A 143 -2.62 22.91 -13.75
CA LEU A 143 -1.48 23.80 -13.56
C LEU A 143 -1.29 24.72 -14.78
N GLY A 144 -1.27 24.17 -15.99
CA GLY A 144 -1.11 24.98 -17.20
C GLY A 144 -2.26 25.99 -17.42
N LYS A 145 -3.50 25.63 -17.08
CA LYS A 145 -4.63 26.59 -17.11
C LYS A 145 -4.46 27.71 -16.09
N GLN A 146 -3.85 27.42 -14.95
CA GLN A 146 -3.64 28.40 -13.88
C GLN A 146 -2.50 29.37 -14.25
N GLU A 147 -1.39 28.84 -14.77
CA GLU A 147 -0.27 29.63 -15.31
C GLU A 147 -0.73 30.58 -16.41
N LEU A 148 -1.50 30.08 -17.40
CA LEU A 148 -2.03 30.91 -18.47
C LEU A 148 -2.95 32.03 -17.96
N LYS A 149 -3.78 31.76 -16.95
CA LYS A 149 -4.65 32.78 -16.33
C LYS A 149 -3.82 33.89 -15.66
N GLU A 150 -2.77 33.53 -14.94
CA GLU A 150 -1.88 34.50 -14.29
C GLU A 150 -1.09 35.32 -15.31
N GLU A 151 -0.61 34.71 -16.41
CA GLU A 151 0.06 35.44 -17.50
C GLU A 151 -0.85 36.46 -18.16
N ILE A 152 -2.10 36.08 -18.48
CA ILE A 152 -3.09 36.98 -19.07
C ILE A 152 -3.39 38.14 -18.10
N LYS A 153 -3.58 37.85 -16.81
CA LYS A 153 -3.83 38.85 -15.78
C LYS A 153 -2.67 39.84 -15.67
N LEU A 154 -1.44 39.35 -15.59
CA LEU A 154 -0.23 40.18 -15.55
C LEU A 154 -0.09 41.03 -16.82
N GLY A 155 -0.44 40.48 -17.98
CA GLY A 155 -0.49 41.21 -19.25
C GLY A 155 -1.47 42.38 -19.20
N HIS A 156 -2.70 42.15 -18.74
CA HIS A 156 -3.70 43.20 -18.58
C HIS A 156 -3.27 44.29 -17.58
N GLU A 157 -2.66 43.92 -16.46
CA GLU A 157 -2.13 44.87 -15.48
C GLU A 157 -1.00 45.74 -16.06
N LYS A 158 -0.05 45.14 -16.79
CA LYS A 158 1.01 45.87 -17.48
C LYS A 158 0.45 46.88 -18.50
N ILE A 159 -0.55 46.46 -19.29
CA ILE A 159 -1.21 47.34 -20.26
C ILE A 159 -1.91 48.51 -19.56
N LYS A 160 -2.64 48.24 -18.46
CA LYS A 160 -3.32 49.26 -17.67
C LYS A 160 -2.33 50.28 -17.12
N LYS A 161 -1.24 49.81 -16.49
CA LYS A 161 -0.19 50.66 -15.94
C LYS A 161 0.46 51.54 -17.02
N LYS A 162 0.79 50.96 -18.18
CA LYS A 162 1.36 51.72 -19.32
C LYS A 162 0.43 52.83 -19.80
N ARG A 163 -0.89 52.58 -19.86
CA ARG A 163 -1.89 53.59 -20.24
C ARG A 163 -2.00 54.71 -19.21
N GLU A 164 -1.94 54.39 -17.92
CA GLU A 164 -1.96 55.39 -16.83
C GLU A 164 -0.69 56.25 -16.86
N GLU A 165 0.49 55.64 -17.04
CA GLU A 165 1.76 56.35 -17.20
C GLU A 165 1.75 57.28 -18.42
N GLU A 166 1.22 56.83 -19.56
CA GLU A 166 1.11 57.66 -20.76
C GLU A 166 0.16 58.85 -20.55
N ARG A 167 -0.98 58.64 -19.87
CA ARG A 167 -1.91 59.71 -19.50
C ARG A 167 -1.26 60.73 -18.56
N ALA A 168 -0.53 60.27 -17.55
CA ALA A 168 0.19 61.12 -16.62
C ALA A 168 1.27 61.95 -17.33
N ARG A 169 2.03 61.33 -18.25
CA ARG A 169 3.04 62.02 -19.08
C ARG A 169 2.40 63.11 -19.95
N LYS A 170 1.27 62.81 -20.62
CA LYS A 170 0.54 63.80 -21.44
C LYS A 170 0.04 64.98 -20.58
N MET A 171 -0.54 64.71 -19.41
CA MET A 171 -0.98 65.76 -18.48
C MET A 171 0.18 66.63 -17.97
N ALA A 172 1.32 66.01 -17.63
CA ALA A 172 2.51 66.74 -17.19
C ALA A 172 3.07 67.66 -18.28
N GLN A 173 3.13 67.19 -19.53
CA GLN A 173 3.55 67.99 -20.67
C GLN A 173 2.61 69.18 -20.92
N LEU A 174 1.29 68.97 -20.84
CA LEU A 174 0.29 70.03 -21.04
C LEU A 174 0.42 71.11 -19.96
N ARG A 175 0.61 70.70 -18.70
CA ARG A 175 0.80 71.60 -17.56
C ARG A 175 2.11 72.39 -17.64
N ALA A 176 3.17 71.80 -18.22
CA ALA A 176 4.43 72.49 -18.48
C ALA A 176 4.29 73.55 -19.57
N LYS A 177 3.57 73.25 -20.67
CA LYS A 177 3.31 74.19 -21.75
C LYS A 177 2.46 75.40 -21.34
N LEU A 178 1.53 75.21 -20.39
CA LEU A 178 0.70 76.29 -19.85
C LEU A 178 1.44 77.24 -18.88
N LYS A 179 2.66 76.87 -18.44
CA LYS A 179 3.48 77.65 -17.50
C LYS A 179 4.63 78.42 -18.15
N ALA A 180 4.86 78.23 -19.45
CA ALA A 180 5.84 78.94 -20.27
C ALA A 180 5.13 79.97 -21.13
#